data_AF-A0A7X6MMS5-F1
#
_entry.id   AF-A0A7X6MMS5-F1
#
_cell.length_a   1.000
_cell.length_b   1.000
_cell.length_c   1.000
_cell.angle_alpha   90.00
_cell.angle_beta   90.00
_cell.angle_gamma   90.00
#
_symmetry.space_group_name_H-M   'P 1'
#
loop_
_entity.id
_entity.type
_entity.pdbx_description
1 polymer ?
#
loop_
_entity_poly.entity_id
_entity_poly.type
_entity_poly.pdbx_seq_one_letter_code
_entity_poly.pdbx_strand_id
1 'polypeptide(L)'
;MTASQPLKDDVLAELAKNYNVAQFISFGPGDAAVRHHELRTPLQTGKSLEDALSFLLHLSASGTINIRSFSVRQQSGNPFHYGIASASCAASIIRELAGAGFFTIANETIDVNDGGVSGVAAGGIVEFAPGDTPRAVEKPGIARLPIEIGFDVLQTIYRFPIAFGDLMDTRLEFSLHPMRCGTRREHAIVWESSEFVAGQLQSPISWPNRFSRFLGDKAFGLIVADALGHPVPYATVVARNVAPFSFGARTESGEWWTRTAPPEPVPGKYTTTHGWVDPFDLLQREDESGRRLASVLAQEGVDSQFSGATRPGEGEAPDVVEGVAGRGDEFMLGHDVPTTLPQRVVEDVRNVTADLRKQLGPVRIEWAHDGTKVWVLQMHRADVPSEHRLNMTAGVEPDSWVTYETASGLEALRDLLDVAFDAKQGIEVIGEFGLTSHVGELLAKAAVPVRVRDSGVGVDHL
;
A
#
# COMPACT_ATOMS: atom_id res chain seq x y z
N MET A 1 4.95 -37.51 -32.23
CA MET A 1 3.62 -37.18 -31.66
C MET A 1 3.82 -35.92 -30.85
N THR A 2 3.40 -34.77 -31.34
CA THR A 2 3.43 -33.52 -30.58
C THR A 2 2.46 -33.66 -29.41
N ALA A 3 2.95 -33.58 -28.17
CA ALA A 3 2.09 -33.60 -26.99
C ALA A 3 1.03 -32.50 -27.15
N SER A 4 -0.25 -32.87 -27.13
CA SER A 4 -1.34 -31.91 -27.14
C SER A 4 -1.24 -31.07 -25.87
N GLN A 5 -1.27 -29.75 -26.00
CA GLN A 5 -1.28 -28.83 -24.87
C GLN A 5 -2.48 -29.18 -23.95
N PRO A 6 -2.27 -29.30 -22.62
CA PRO A 6 -3.34 -29.67 -21.69
C PRO A 6 -4.46 -28.62 -21.73
N LEU A 7 -5.71 -29.07 -21.53
CA LEU A 7 -6.85 -28.16 -21.50
C LEU A 7 -6.86 -27.35 -20.19
N LYS A 8 -7.53 -26.20 -20.20
CA LYS A 8 -7.60 -25.30 -19.05
C LYS A 8 -8.15 -25.96 -17.78
N ASP A 9 -9.13 -26.84 -17.91
CA ASP A 9 -9.69 -27.59 -16.77
C ASP A 9 -8.78 -28.71 -16.28
N ASP A 10 -8.01 -29.35 -17.19
CA ASP A 10 -6.95 -30.30 -16.80
C ASP A 10 -5.87 -29.60 -15.94
N VAL A 11 -5.42 -28.41 -16.36
CA VAL A 11 -4.43 -27.61 -15.63
C VAL A 11 -4.97 -27.19 -14.25
N LEU A 12 -6.23 -26.74 -14.17
CA LEU A 12 -6.85 -26.36 -12.91
C LEU A 12 -7.01 -27.55 -11.95
N ALA A 13 -7.38 -28.73 -12.47
CA ALA A 13 -7.48 -29.95 -11.69
C ALA A 13 -6.12 -30.40 -11.14
N GLU A 14 -5.04 -30.23 -11.91
CA GLU A 14 -3.68 -30.49 -11.43
C GLU A 14 -3.26 -29.48 -10.35
N LEU A 15 -3.54 -28.19 -10.55
CA LEU A 15 -3.23 -27.12 -9.61
C LEU A 15 -3.86 -27.37 -8.23
N ALA A 16 -5.11 -27.84 -8.22
CA ALA A 16 -5.89 -28.14 -7.00
C ALA A 16 -5.24 -29.19 -6.09
N LYS A 17 -4.43 -30.10 -6.65
CA LYS A 17 -3.70 -31.12 -5.87
C LYS A 17 -2.68 -30.50 -4.93
N ASN A 18 -2.07 -29.39 -5.33
CA ASN A 18 -0.97 -28.76 -4.59
C ASN A 18 -1.40 -27.48 -3.86
N TYR A 19 -2.40 -26.76 -4.38
CA TYR A 19 -2.81 -25.47 -3.83
C TYR A 19 -4.29 -25.39 -3.47
N ASN A 20 -4.63 -24.43 -2.60
CA ASN A 20 -6.00 -23.99 -2.44
C ASN A 20 -6.44 -23.20 -3.67
N VAL A 21 -7.40 -23.74 -4.42
CA VAL A 21 -8.02 -23.09 -5.58
C VAL A 21 -9.48 -22.76 -5.29
N ALA A 22 -10.09 -21.88 -6.08
CA ALA A 22 -11.53 -21.64 -6.05
C ALA A 22 -12.30 -22.95 -6.32
N GLN A 23 -13.34 -23.24 -5.55
CA GLN A 23 -14.19 -24.41 -5.75
C GLN A 23 -14.79 -24.40 -7.16
N PHE A 24 -14.73 -25.53 -7.87
CA PHE A 24 -15.16 -25.58 -9.27
C PHE A 24 -15.73 -26.93 -9.71
N ILE A 25 -16.50 -26.89 -10.79
CA ILE A 25 -16.95 -28.04 -11.58
C ILE A 25 -16.75 -27.68 -13.06
N SER A 26 -16.09 -28.54 -13.82
CA SER A 26 -15.92 -28.39 -15.27
C SER A 26 -16.80 -29.35 -16.05
N PHE A 27 -17.23 -28.92 -17.23
CA PHE A 27 -18.14 -29.65 -18.11
C PHE A 27 -17.60 -29.70 -19.54
N GLY A 28 -17.81 -30.83 -20.22
CA GLY A 28 -17.46 -31.04 -21.61
C GLY A 28 -18.46 -30.42 -22.60
N PRO A 29 -18.10 -30.36 -23.90
CA PRO A 29 -19.03 -29.92 -24.94
C PRO A 29 -20.11 -30.97 -25.22
N GLY A 30 -21.18 -30.56 -25.92
CA GLY A 30 -22.28 -31.43 -26.29
C GLY A 30 -23.29 -31.62 -25.15
N ASP A 31 -23.10 -32.66 -24.34
CA ASP A 31 -24.04 -33.07 -23.28
C ASP A 31 -23.79 -32.38 -21.93
N ALA A 32 -22.77 -31.52 -21.83
CA ALA A 32 -22.33 -30.92 -20.58
C ALA A 32 -21.99 -31.96 -19.50
N ALA A 33 -21.41 -33.11 -19.88
CA ALA A 33 -20.92 -34.09 -18.92
C ALA A 33 -19.82 -33.49 -18.03
N VAL A 34 -19.90 -33.78 -16.72
CA VAL A 34 -18.86 -33.39 -15.76
C VAL A 34 -17.52 -34.01 -16.15
N ARG A 35 -16.46 -33.20 -16.17
CA ARG A 35 -15.09 -33.64 -16.47
C ARG A 35 -14.23 -33.66 -15.21
N HIS A 36 -14.06 -32.50 -14.58
CA HIS A 36 -13.30 -32.34 -13.35
C HIS A 36 -14.14 -31.58 -12.32
N HIS A 37 -13.85 -31.79 -11.05
CA HIS A 37 -14.39 -30.95 -9.98
C HIS A 37 -13.44 -31.01 -8.80
N GLU A 38 -13.30 -29.89 -8.11
CA GLU A 38 -12.69 -29.85 -6.79
C GLU A 38 -13.59 -28.99 -5.90
N LEU A 39 -14.15 -29.62 -4.88
CA LEU A 39 -15.10 -29.02 -3.95
C LEU A 39 -14.67 -29.38 -2.54
N ARG A 40 -14.90 -28.47 -1.59
CA ARG A 40 -14.60 -28.73 -0.18
C ARG A 40 -15.37 -29.94 0.39
N THR A 41 -16.54 -30.21 -0.17
CA THR A 41 -17.36 -31.38 0.16
C THR A 41 -17.54 -32.22 -1.11
N PRO A 42 -17.36 -33.55 -1.07
CA PRO A 42 -17.49 -34.41 -2.24
C PRO A 42 -18.85 -34.25 -2.94
N LEU A 43 -18.82 -34.16 -4.27
CA LEU A 43 -20.03 -34.16 -5.08
C LEU A 43 -20.63 -35.57 -5.10
N GLN A 44 -21.93 -35.69 -4.85
CA GLN A 44 -22.61 -36.98 -4.97
C GLN A 44 -22.69 -37.43 -6.44
N THR A 45 -22.42 -38.70 -6.70
CA THR A 45 -22.51 -39.29 -8.05
C THR A 45 -23.96 -39.35 -8.55
N GLY A 46 -24.16 -39.20 -9.87
CA GLY A 46 -25.47 -39.36 -10.50
C GLY A 46 -26.43 -38.18 -10.35
N LYS A 47 -25.92 -37.01 -9.93
CA LYS A 47 -26.69 -35.76 -9.84
C LYS A 47 -26.90 -35.11 -11.21
N SER A 48 -28.00 -34.39 -11.37
CA SER A 48 -28.24 -33.57 -12.57
C SER A 48 -27.27 -32.37 -12.63
N LEU A 49 -27.17 -31.73 -13.79
CA LEU A 49 -26.40 -30.48 -13.96
C LEU A 49 -26.88 -29.41 -12.97
N GLU A 50 -28.19 -29.21 -12.85
CA GLU A 50 -28.81 -28.28 -11.91
C GLU A 50 -28.48 -28.61 -10.46
N ASP A 51 -28.51 -29.89 -10.07
CA ASP A 51 -28.16 -30.30 -8.71
C ASP A 51 -26.69 -30.00 -8.40
N ALA A 52 -25.78 -30.27 -9.34
CA ALA A 52 -24.36 -30.00 -9.19
C ALA A 52 -24.08 -28.49 -9.04
N LEU A 53 -24.74 -27.66 -9.84
CA LEU A 53 -24.61 -26.20 -9.78
C LEU A 53 -25.25 -25.62 -8.52
N SER A 54 -26.39 -26.16 -8.09
CA SER A 54 -27.04 -25.81 -6.83
C SER A 54 -26.14 -26.13 -5.64
N PHE A 55 -25.46 -27.28 -5.69
CA PHE A 55 -24.49 -27.67 -4.68
C PHE A 55 -23.28 -26.73 -4.63
N LEU A 56 -22.71 -26.36 -5.79
CA LEU A 56 -21.62 -25.37 -5.85
C LEU A 56 -22.06 -24.00 -5.33
N LEU A 57 -23.26 -23.52 -5.69
CA LEU A 57 -23.84 -22.28 -5.18
C LEU A 57 -23.99 -22.30 -3.66
N HIS A 58 -24.41 -23.42 -3.08
CA HIS A 58 -24.54 -23.58 -1.64
C HIS A 58 -23.18 -23.55 -0.92
N LEU A 59 -22.12 -24.04 -1.57
CA LEU A 59 -20.76 -24.03 -1.01
C LEU A 59 -20.04 -22.68 -1.18
N SER A 60 -20.47 -21.86 -2.13
CA SER A 60 -19.92 -20.53 -2.43
C SER A 60 -20.28 -19.54 -1.32
N ALA A 61 -19.27 -18.87 -0.74
CA ALA A 61 -19.49 -17.89 0.33
C ALA A 61 -20.31 -16.68 -0.14
N SER A 62 -20.21 -16.30 -1.41
CA SER A 62 -20.96 -15.18 -2.00
C SER A 62 -22.36 -15.57 -2.46
N GLY A 63 -22.71 -16.86 -2.43
CA GLY A 63 -23.96 -17.38 -3.00
C GLY A 63 -24.06 -17.23 -4.52
N THR A 64 -22.94 -16.95 -5.20
CA THR A 64 -22.87 -16.83 -6.67
C THR A 64 -21.71 -17.63 -7.25
N ILE A 65 -21.81 -17.95 -8.54
CA ILE A 65 -20.78 -18.62 -9.32
C ILE A 65 -20.49 -17.86 -10.62
N ASN A 66 -19.31 -18.11 -11.18
CA ASN A 66 -18.90 -17.64 -12.48
C ASN A 66 -18.84 -18.82 -13.46
N ILE A 67 -19.15 -18.57 -14.75
CA ILE A 67 -19.01 -19.56 -15.82
C ILE A 67 -17.99 -19.03 -16.82
N ARG A 68 -16.87 -19.75 -16.95
CA ARG A 68 -15.82 -19.50 -17.94
C ARG A 68 -15.92 -20.53 -19.05
N SER A 69 -15.80 -20.11 -20.31
CA SER A 69 -15.76 -21.02 -21.46
C SER A 69 -14.38 -21.12 -22.09
N PHE A 70 -14.10 -22.25 -22.73
CA PHE A 70 -12.87 -22.48 -23.50
C PHE A 70 -13.04 -23.58 -24.55
N SER A 71 -12.14 -23.65 -25.53
CA SER A 71 -12.12 -24.70 -26.54
C SER A 71 -10.69 -25.17 -26.79
N VAL A 72 -10.54 -26.32 -27.47
CA VAL A 72 -9.23 -26.85 -27.87
C VAL A 72 -8.41 -25.84 -28.68
N ARG A 73 -9.08 -25.01 -29.50
CA ARG A 73 -8.42 -24.01 -30.37
C ARG A 73 -8.19 -22.68 -29.68
N GLN A 74 -8.95 -22.36 -28.63
CA GLN A 74 -8.94 -21.07 -27.97
C GLN A 74 -9.20 -21.24 -26.46
N GLN A 75 -8.12 -21.17 -25.68
CA GLN A 75 -8.16 -21.35 -24.22
C GLN A 75 -8.53 -20.05 -23.46
N SER A 76 -8.48 -18.88 -24.11
CA SER A 76 -8.72 -17.56 -23.51
C SER A 76 -9.56 -16.62 -24.40
N GLY A 77 -10.19 -15.61 -23.81
CA GLY A 77 -10.98 -14.60 -24.55
C GLY A 77 -12.38 -15.07 -25.01
N ASN A 78 -12.86 -16.19 -24.50
CA ASN A 78 -14.20 -16.72 -24.79
C ASN A 78 -15.26 -16.11 -23.83
N PRO A 79 -16.57 -16.33 -24.08
CA PRO A 79 -17.64 -15.87 -23.20
C PRO A 79 -17.40 -16.17 -21.72
N PHE A 80 -17.65 -15.16 -20.90
CA PHE A 80 -17.52 -15.21 -19.44
C PHE A 80 -18.77 -14.62 -18.81
N HIS A 81 -19.40 -15.37 -17.92
CA HIS A 81 -20.60 -14.95 -17.19
C HIS A 81 -20.27 -14.84 -15.70
N TYR A 82 -20.49 -13.67 -15.13
CA TYR A 82 -20.09 -13.33 -13.77
C TYR A 82 -21.28 -13.27 -12.81
N GLY A 83 -21.10 -13.74 -11.57
CA GLY A 83 -22.03 -13.48 -10.46
C GLY A 83 -23.41 -14.12 -10.61
N ILE A 84 -23.49 -15.34 -11.15
CA ILE A 84 -24.75 -16.05 -11.34
C ILE A 84 -25.23 -16.63 -10.02
N ALA A 85 -26.44 -16.27 -9.60
CA ALA A 85 -27.05 -16.70 -8.33
C ALA A 85 -28.09 -17.83 -8.47
N SER A 86 -28.31 -18.34 -9.68
CA SER A 86 -29.36 -19.34 -9.97
C SER A 86 -28.79 -20.56 -10.70
N ALA A 87 -29.04 -21.75 -10.13
CA ALA A 87 -28.62 -23.02 -10.72
C ALA A 87 -29.25 -23.27 -12.10
N SER A 88 -30.53 -22.91 -12.28
CA SER A 88 -31.23 -23.09 -13.57
C SER A 88 -30.73 -22.13 -14.65
N CYS A 89 -30.37 -20.90 -14.26
CA CYS A 89 -29.73 -19.93 -15.15
C CYS A 89 -28.35 -20.43 -15.57
N ALA A 90 -27.53 -20.85 -14.60
CA ALA A 90 -26.22 -21.41 -14.85
C ALA A 90 -26.27 -22.66 -15.74
N ALA A 91 -27.22 -23.56 -15.51
CA ALA A 91 -27.41 -24.76 -16.32
C ALA A 91 -27.78 -24.41 -17.78
N SER A 92 -28.66 -23.42 -17.97
CA SER A 92 -29.02 -22.94 -19.32
C SER A 92 -27.80 -22.39 -20.07
N ILE A 93 -26.99 -21.56 -19.41
CA ILE A 93 -25.76 -21.00 -19.98
C ILE A 93 -24.77 -22.12 -20.36
N ILE A 94 -24.54 -23.09 -19.47
CA ILE A 94 -23.64 -24.22 -19.73
C ILE A 94 -24.12 -25.07 -20.91
N ARG A 95 -25.42 -25.36 -21.01
CA ARG A 95 -25.98 -26.12 -22.13
C ARG A 95 -25.84 -25.38 -23.46
N GLU A 96 -26.08 -24.07 -23.47
CA GLU A 96 -25.89 -23.24 -24.67
C GLU A 96 -24.43 -23.29 -25.14
N LEU A 97 -23.49 -23.06 -24.22
CA LEU A 97 -22.05 -23.10 -24.51
C LEU A 97 -21.59 -24.50 -24.94
N ALA A 98 -22.09 -25.56 -24.29
CA ALA A 98 -21.79 -26.94 -24.65
C ALA A 98 -22.32 -27.28 -26.05
N GLY A 99 -23.54 -26.83 -26.40
CA GLY A 99 -24.12 -26.98 -27.74
C GLY A 99 -23.33 -26.23 -28.82
N ALA A 100 -22.68 -25.13 -28.46
CA ALA A 100 -21.73 -24.40 -29.31
C ALA A 100 -20.32 -25.01 -29.35
N GLY A 101 -20.09 -26.15 -28.68
CA GLY A 101 -18.81 -26.87 -28.70
C GLY A 101 -17.77 -26.37 -27.70
N PHE A 102 -18.16 -25.54 -26.73
CA PHE A 102 -17.27 -25.09 -25.66
C PHE A 102 -17.25 -26.06 -24.48
N PHE A 103 -16.09 -26.15 -23.86
CA PHE A 103 -15.94 -26.61 -22.49
C PHE A 103 -16.26 -25.45 -21.55
N THR A 104 -16.71 -25.76 -20.33
CA THR A 104 -17.00 -24.75 -19.32
C THR A 104 -16.43 -25.10 -17.96
N ILE A 105 -16.10 -24.07 -17.16
CA ILE A 105 -15.77 -24.18 -15.74
C ILE A 105 -16.75 -23.28 -15.00
N ALA A 106 -17.57 -23.88 -14.15
CA ALA A 106 -18.34 -23.18 -13.13
C ALA A 106 -17.50 -23.11 -11.86
N ASN A 107 -17.19 -21.91 -11.36
CA ASN A 107 -16.40 -21.73 -10.14
C ASN A 107 -17.07 -20.76 -9.18
N GLU A 108 -16.83 -20.91 -7.88
CA GLU A 108 -17.32 -19.96 -6.88
C GLU A 108 -16.86 -18.53 -7.19
N THR A 109 -17.72 -17.54 -6.94
CA THR A 109 -17.33 -16.14 -7.04
C THR A 109 -16.64 -15.72 -5.75
N ILE A 110 -15.40 -15.27 -5.89
CA ILE A 110 -14.61 -14.68 -4.81
C ILE A 110 -14.57 -13.17 -5.04
N ASP A 111 -14.99 -12.39 -4.04
CA ASP A 111 -15.05 -10.94 -4.13
C ASP A 111 -13.63 -10.35 -4.04
N VAL A 112 -13.29 -9.50 -5.00
CA VAL A 112 -12.00 -8.79 -5.04
C VAL A 112 -12.00 -7.54 -4.16
N ASN A 113 -13.16 -7.11 -3.67
CA ASN A 113 -13.35 -5.92 -2.82
C ASN A 113 -13.55 -6.27 -1.34
N ASP A 114 -13.26 -7.51 -0.94
CA ASP A 114 -13.44 -7.99 0.44
C ASP A 114 -12.36 -7.50 1.43
N GLY A 115 -11.52 -6.57 1.00
CA GLY A 115 -10.34 -6.08 1.72
C GLY A 115 -9.05 -6.84 1.38
N GLY A 116 -9.14 -7.90 0.57
CA GLY A 116 -8.01 -8.68 0.09
C GLY A 116 -7.15 -8.00 -0.98
N VAL A 117 -6.13 -8.74 -1.44
CA VAL A 117 -5.26 -8.35 -2.57
C VAL A 117 -5.11 -9.51 -3.54
N SER A 118 -4.85 -9.19 -4.80
CA SER A 118 -4.42 -10.16 -5.80
C SER A 118 -3.10 -9.75 -6.41
N GLY A 119 -2.32 -10.73 -6.85
CA GLY A 119 -0.95 -10.48 -7.26
C GLY A 119 -0.25 -11.65 -7.94
N VAL A 120 1.03 -11.41 -8.23
CA VAL A 120 1.96 -12.40 -8.80
C VAL A 120 3.23 -12.42 -7.97
N ALA A 121 3.69 -13.62 -7.61
CA ALA A 121 5.01 -13.83 -7.02
C ALA A 121 5.89 -14.58 -8.03
N ALA A 122 7.02 -14.00 -8.40
CA ALA A 122 7.98 -14.58 -9.35
C ALA A 122 9.34 -13.88 -9.26
N GLY A 123 10.43 -14.60 -9.49
CA GLY A 123 11.76 -14.00 -9.68
C GLY A 123 12.27 -13.17 -8.50
N GLY A 124 11.91 -13.56 -7.27
CA GLY A 124 12.32 -12.87 -6.03
C GLY A 124 11.48 -11.65 -5.67
N ILE A 125 10.45 -11.30 -6.46
CA ILE A 125 9.52 -10.21 -6.16
C ILE A 125 8.09 -10.69 -6.00
N VAL A 126 7.31 -9.92 -5.25
CA VAL A 126 5.86 -10.04 -5.17
C VAL A 126 5.23 -8.72 -5.60
N GLU A 127 4.25 -8.83 -6.48
CA GLU A 127 3.49 -7.72 -7.03
C GLU A 127 2.02 -7.89 -6.69
N PHE A 128 1.36 -6.86 -6.15
CA PHE A 128 -0.04 -7.00 -5.74
C PHE A 128 -0.80 -5.68 -5.67
N ALA A 129 -2.12 -5.78 -5.73
CA ALA A 129 -3.03 -4.66 -5.53
C ALA A 129 -4.40 -5.10 -4.99
N PRO A 130 -5.11 -4.22 -4.27
CA PRO A 130 -6.47 -4.48 -3.81
C PRO A 130 -7.51 -4.19 -4.91
N GLY A 131 -8.71 -4.77 -4.78
CA GLY A 131 -9.85 -4.48 -5.66
C GLY A 131 -9.67 -4.98 -7.10
N ASP A 132 -8.85 -6.02 -7.31
CA ASP A 132 -8.50 -6.49 -8.66
C ASP A 132 -8.12 -7.98 -8.64
N THR A 133 -7.94 -8.54 -9.84
CA THR A 133 -7.45 -9.91 -10.06
C THR A 133 -5.92 -9.92 -10.18
N PRO A 134 -5.24 -11.09 -10.22
CA PRO A 134 -3.78 -11.16 -10.40
C PRO A 134 -3.26 -10.38 -11.61
N ARG A 135 -4.09 -10.19 -12.65
CA ARG A 135 -3.79 -9.36 -13.82
C ARG A 135 -3.59 -7.87 -13.50
N ALA A 136 -3.81 -7.44 -12.27
CA ALA A 136 -3.47 -6.10 -11.81
C ALA A 136 -2.01 -5.75 -12.11
N VAL A 137 -1.09 -6.71 -12.10
CA VAL A 137 0.34 -6.51 -12.40
C VAL A 137 0.61 -5.93 -13.80
N GLU A 138 -0.36 -6.02 -14.71
CA GLU A 138 -0.30 -5.41 -16.05
C GLU A 138 -0.67 -3.91 -16.05
N LYS A 139 -1.16 -3.38 -14.91
CA LYS A 139 -1.68 -2.02 -14.76
C LYS A 139 -0.68 -1.14 -13.99
N PRO A 140 -0.73 0.20 -14.13
CA PRO A 140 0.13 1.09 -13.34
C PRO A 140 -0.23 1.09 -11.85
N GLY A 141 0.72 1.51 -11.02
CA GLY A 141 0.52 1.75 -9.59
C GLY A 141 0.46 0.48 -8.74
N ILE A 142 1.15 -0.59 -9.14
CA ILE A 142 1.19 -1.85 -8.40
C ILE A 142 2.22 -1.79 -7.27
N ALA A 143 1.89 -2.37 -6.12
CA ALA A 143 2.86 -2.55 -5.06
C ALA A 143 3.83 -3.65 -5.51
N ARG A 144 5.12 -3.38 -5.44
CA ARG A 144 6.17 -4.31 -5.85
C ARG A 144 7.26 -4.30 -4.78
N LEU A 145 7.53 -5.47 -4.20
CA LEU A 145 8.48 -5.65 -3.10
C LEU A 145 9.28 -6.94 -3.30
N PRO A 146 10.49 -7.06 -2.72
CA PRO A 146 11.13 -8.36 -2.53
C PRO A 146 10.17 -9.33 -1.82
N ILE A 147 10.16 -10.62 -2.19
CA ILE A 147 9.19 -11.61 -1.69
C ILE A 147 9.13 -11.64 -0.16
N GLU A 148 10.29 -11.68 0.51
CA GLU A 148 10.37 -11.75 1.98
C GLU A 148 9.69 -10.53 2.62
N ILE A 149 10.10 -9.32 2.22
CA ILE A 149 9.52 -8.07 2.72
C ILE A 149 8.03 -7.97 2.38
N GLY A 150 7.64 -8.31 1.15
CA GLY A 150 6.25 -8.20 0.70
C GLY A 150 5.32 -9.14 1.45
N PHE A 151 5.75 -10.37 1.75
CA PHE A 151 4.97 -11.28 2.57
C PHE A 151 4.97 -10.90 4.05
N ASP A 152 6.06 -10.38 4.61
CA ASP A 152 6.07 -9.85 5.99
C ASP A 152 5.09 -8.68 6.14
N VAL A 153 5.07 -7.76 5.18
CA VAL A 153 4.09 -6.65 5.11
C VAL A 153 2.66 -7.20 5.07
N LEU A 154 2.38 -8.14 4.16
CA LEU A 154 1.05 -8.72 4.00
C LEU A 154 0.60 -9.53 5.23
N GLN A 155 1.48 -10.33 5.83
CA GLN A 155 1.19 -11.10 7.05
C GLN A 155 0.92 -10.17 8.25
N THR A 156 1.66 -9.07 8.36
CA THR A 156 1.43 -8.05 9.39
C THR A 156 0.02 -7.46 9.29
N ILE A 157 -0.41 -7.13 8.07
CA ILE A 157 -1.72 -6.50 7.80
C ILE A 157 -2.87 -7.49 7.96
N TYR A 158 -2.75 -8.68 7.36
CA TYR A 158 -3.83 -9.64 7.29
C TYR A 158 -3.89 -10.62 8.46
N ARG A 159 -2.81 -10.71 9.26
CA ARG A 159 -2.72 -11.49 10.52
C ARG A 159 -2.96 -12.99 10.35
N PHE A 160 -2.67 -13.54 9.19
CA PHE A 160 -2.61 -14.98 8.95
C PHE A 160 -1.31 -15.33 8.21
N PRO A 161 -0.80 -16.57 8.37
CA PRO A 161 0.39 -17.00 7.67
C PRO A 161 0.13 -17.08 6.16
N ILE A 162 1.09 -16.58 5.38
CA ILE A 162 1.14 -16.72 3.92
C ILE A 162 2.26 -17.70 3.61
N ALA A 163 1.90 -18.90 3.14
CA ALA A 163 2.85 -19.97 2.88
C ALA A 163 2.55 -20.61 1.51
N PHE A 164 3.28 -20.20 0.49
CA PHE A 164 3.18 -20.76 -0.86
C PHE A 164 4.25 -21.81 -1.17
N GLY A 165 5.12 -22.13 -0.20
CA GLY A 165 6.28 -22.98 -0.40
C GLY A 165 7.45 -22.24 -1.05
N ASP A 166 8.35 -22.99 -1.68
CA ASP A 166 9.50 -22.43 -2.41
C ASP A 166 9.03 -21.87 -3.76
N LEU A 167 9.35 -20.59 -4.01
CA LEU A 167 8.96 -19.85 -5.20
C LEU A 167 10.16 -19.51 -6.12
N MET A 168 11.35 -20.07 -5.87
CA MET A 168 12.56 -19.72 -6.64
C MET A 168 12.38 -19.89 -8.16
N ASP A 169 11.79 -21.01 -8.58
CA ASP A 169 11.55 -21.35 -9.99
C ASP A 169 10.05 -21.35 -10.35
N THR A 170 9.22 -20.68 -9.55
CA THR A 170 7.77 -20.67 -9.73
C THR A 170 7.23 -19.26 -9.91
N ARG A 171 6.44 -19.07 -10.98
CA ARG A 171 5.54 -17.92 -11.09
C ARG A 171 4.16 -18.33 -10.59
N LEU A 172 3.73 -17.68 -9.52
CA LEU A 172 2.45 -17.94 -8.87
C LEU A 172 1.52 -16.74 -9.01
N GLU A 173 0.33 -16.93 -9.58
CA GLU A 173 -0.77 -15.97 -9.50
C GLU A 173 -1.64 -16.29 -8.30
N PHE A 174 -1.84 -15.32 -7.41
CA PHE A 174 -2.53 -15.55 -6.15
C PHE A 174 -3.50 -14.42 -5.77
N SER A 175 -4.41 -14.74 -4.86
CA SER A 175 -5.19 -13.76 -4.10
C SER A 175 -5.17 -14.10 -2.61
N LEU A 176 -5.21 -13.08 -1.77
CA LEU A 176 -5.33 -13.18 -0.33
C LEU A 176 -6.65 -12.56 0.10
N HIS A 177 -7.39 -13.26 0.95
CA HIS A 177 -8.73 -12.87 1.36
C HIS A 177 -8.86 -12.88 2.90
N PRO A 178 -9.45 -11.84 3.51
CA PRO A 178 -9.71 -11.83 4.95
C PRO A 178 -10.59 -13.00 5.40
N MET A 179 -11.56 -13.39 4.55
CA MET A 179 -12.39 -14.56 4.78
C MET A 179 -11.83 -15.78 4.05
N ARG A 180 -11.86 -16.94 4.72
CA ARG A 180 -11.39 -18.20 4.15
C ARG A 180 -12.29 -18.65 3.01
N CYS A 181 -11.69 -19.00 1.88
CA CYS A 181 -12.37 -19.44 0.66
C CYS A 181 -11.63 -20.61 0.01
N GLY A 182 -12.16 -21.11 -1.11
CA GLY A 182 -11.54 -22.20 -1.84
C GLY A 182 -11.82 -23.59 -1.28
N THR A 183 -11.23 -24.54 -1.97
CA THR A 183 -11.30 -26.00 -1.75
C THR A 183 -10.77 -26.43 -0.38
N ARG A 184 -9.74 -25.73 0.13
CA ARG A 184 -9.09 -26.00 1.43
C ARG A 184 -9.57 -25.10 2.56
N ARG A 185 -10.45 -24.13 2.26
CA ARG A 185 -10.94 -23.14 3.24
C ARG A 185 -9.77 -22.40 3.91
N GLU A 186 -8.89 -21.84 3.08
CA GLU A 186 -7.73 -21.05 3.48
C GLU A 186 -7.89 -19.59 3.04
N HIS A 187 -6.98 -18.72 3.45
CA HIS A 187 -7.01 -17.30 3.10
C HIS A 187 -6.33 -16.99 1.76
N ALA A 188 -5.51 -17.91 1.25
CA ALA A 188 -4.82 -17.75 -0.01
C ALA A 188 -5.46 -18.61 -1.10
N ILE A 189 -5.68 -18.05 -2.28
CA ILE A 189 -6.15 -18.74 -3.48
C ILE A 189 -5.06 -18.65 -4.53
N VAL A 190 -4.72 -19.78 -5.14
CA VAL A 190 -3.82 -19.83 -6.29
C VAL A 190 -4.66 -19.95 -7.56
N TRP A 191 -4.39 -19.07 -8.51
CA TRP A 191 -5.09 -19.02 -9.80
C TRP A 191 -4.30 -19.73 -10.89
N GLU A 192 -2.98 -19.62 -10.84
CA GLU A 192 -2.07 -20.21 -11.82
C GLU A 192 -0.70 -20.45 -11.18
N SER A 193 -0.04 -21.54 -11.58
CA SER A 193 1.35 -21.84 -11.23
C SER A 193 2.06 -22.29 -12.51
N SER A 194 3.24 -21.73 -12.77
CA SER A 194 4.04 -22.02 -13.95
C SER A 194 5.53 -21.98 -13.61
N GLU A 195 6.33 -22.74 -14.35
CA GLU A 195 7.78 -22.67 -14.26
C GLU A 195 8.25 -21.25 -14.65
N PHE A 196 9.15 -20.71 -13.85
CA PHE A 196 9.78 -19.41 -14.07
C PHE A 196 11.29 -19.59 -14.13
N VAL A 197 11.90 -19.13 -15.22
CA VAL A 197 13.36 -19.17 -15.33
C VAL A 197 13.93 -18.15 -14.37
N ALA A 198 14.68 -18.64 -13.39
CA ALA A 198 15.32 -17.83 -12.37
C ALA A 198 16.06 -16.63 -12.97
N GLY A 199 15.64 -15.46 -12.50
CA GLY A 199 16.35 -14.20 -12.62
C GLY A 199 16.00 -13.39 -11.37
N GLN A 200 16.99 -12.80 -10.71
CA GLN A 200 16.71 -11.87 -9.62
C GLN A 200 16.18 -10.57 -10.25
N LEU A 201 14.86 -10.45 -10.31
CA LEU A 201 14.25 -9.16 -10.58
C LEU A 201 14.56 -8.28 -9.38
N GLN A 202 15.51 -7.35 -9.52
CA GLN A 202 15.66 -6.30 -8.54
C GLN A 202 14.57 -5.27 -8.80
N SER A 203 13.67 -5.11 -7.83
CA SER A 203 12.73 -4.01 -7.85
C SER A 203 12.95 -3.10 -6.66
N PRO A 204 13.11 -1.80 -6.88
CA PRO A 204 12.98 -0.84 -5.79
C PRO A 204 11.56 -0.90 -5.24
N ILE A 205 11.43 -0.85 -3.92
CA ILE A 205 10.14 -0.63 -3.27
C ILE A 205 9.75 0.83 -3.52
N SER A 206 8.56 1.06 -4.08
CA SER A 206 8.09 2.41 -4.39
C SER A 206 6.63 2.63 -3.99
N TRP A 207 6.34 3.84 -3.53
CA TRP A 207 4.99 4.35 -3.30
C TRP A 207 4.97 5.87 -3.56
N PRO A 208 3.81 6.47 -3.89
CA PRO A 208 2.46 5.93 -3.76
C PRO A 208 2.10 4.88 -4.82
N ASN A 209 1.48 3.78 -4.38
CA ASN A 209 0.92 2.73 -5.21
C ASN A 209 -0.54 2.46 -4.75
N ARG A 210 -1.27 1.59 -5.45
CA ARG A 210 -2.68 1.29 -5.14
C ARG A 210 -2.85 0.71 -3.74
N PHE A 211 -1.89 -0.07 -3.25
CA PHE A 211 -1.95 -0.66 -1.93
C PHE A 211 -1.57 0.33 -0.82
N SER A 212 -0.54 1.17 -1.03
CA SER A 212 -0.20 2.23 -0.08
C SER A 212 -1.35 3.23 0.06
N ARG A 213 -2.04 3.58 -1.03
CA ARG A 213 -3.25 4.42 -1.00
C ARG A 213 -4.43 3.76 -0.28
N PHE A 214 -4.53 2.44 -0.38
CA PHE A 214 -5.58 1.65 0.25
C PHE A 214 -5.44 1.57 1.78
N LEU A 215 -4.20 1.59 2.30
CA LEU A 215 -3.92 1.63 3.73
C LEU A 215 -3.77 3.05 4.29
N GLY A 216 -3.25 3.96 3.47
CA GLY A 216 -2.78 5.28 3.88
C GLY A 216 -1.26 5.34 3.87
N ASP A 217 -0.73 6.43 3.34
CA ASP A 217 0.69 6.59 3.04
C ASP A 217 1.57 6.52 4.30
N LYS A 218 1.17 7.21 5.38
CA LYS A 218 1.82 7.14 6.70
C LYS A 218 1.87 5.72 7.26
N ALA A 219 0.77 4.97 7.15
CA ALA A 219 0.73 3.58 7.62
C ALA A 219 1.66 2.69 6.80
N PHE A 220 1.60 2.80 5.47
CA PHE A 220 2.43 1.99 4.58
C PHE A 220 3.92 2.27 4.78
N GLY A 221 4.33 3.54 4.86
CA GLY A 221 5.71 3.92 5.11
C GLY A 221 6.26 3.35 6.42
N LEU A 222 5.49 3.39 7.49
CA LEU A 222 5.90 2.83 8.78
C LEU A 222 5.99 1.30 8.78
N ILE A 223 5.06 0.61 8.13
CA ILE A 223 5.11 -0.87 8.01
C ILE A 223 6.32 -1.29 7.19
N VAL A 224 6.66 -0.55 6.13
CA VAL A 224 7.89 -0.82 5.35
C VAL A 224 9.14 -0.59 6.21
N ALA A 225 9.21 0.48 7.00
CA ALA A 225 10.35 0.71 7.89
C ALA A 225 10.53 -0.44 8.91
N ASP A 226 9.43 -0.91 9.50
CA ASP A 226 9.42 -2.04 10.45
C ASP A 226 9.85 -3.35 9.77
N ALA A 227 9.32 -3.65 8.57
CA ALA A 227 9.69 -4.84 7.80
C ALA A 227 11.16 -4.83 7.34
N LEU A 228 11.76 -3.64 7.18
CA LEU A 228 13.18 -3.46 6.91
C LEU A 228 14.05 -3.53 8.18
N GLY A 229 13.45 -3.73 9.36
CA GLY A 229 14.15 -3.92 10.63
C GLY A 229 14.47 -2.63 11.39
N HIS A 230 13.88 -1.50 11.01
CA HIS A 230 14.09 -0.24 11.73
C HIS A 230 13.13 -0.09 12.92
N PRO A 231 13.56 0.53 14.03
CA PRO A 231 12.69 0.73 15.19
C PRO A 231 11.52 1.66 14.84
N VAL A 232 10.31 1.11 14.83
CA VAL A 232 9.06 1.87 14.72
C VAL A 232 8.28 1.72 16.03
N PRO A 233 7.78 2.81 16.64
CA PRO A 233 6.93 2.71 17.82
C PRO A 233 5.68 1.89 17.53
N TYR A 234 5.26 1.09 18.51
CA TYR A 234 4.09 0.23 18.39
C TYR A 234 2.88 1.02 17.90
N ALA A 235 2.33 0.62 16.77
CA ALA A 235 1.22 1.30 16.13
C ALA A 235 0.06 0.34 15.90
N THR A 236 -1.16 0.82 16.10
CA THR A 236 -2.39 0.15 15.67
C THR A 236 -3.05 0.98 14.58
N VAL A 237 -3.30 0.35 13.43
CA VAL A 237 -3.95 0.98 12.28
C VAL A 237 -5.43 0.61 12.30
N VAL A 238 -6.28 1.62 12.40
CA VAL A 238 -7.73 1.52 12.19
C VAL A 238 -8.02 1.97 10.76
N ALA A 239 -8.07 1.01 9.84
CA ALA A 239 -8.28 1.26 8.41
C ALA A 239 -9.75 1.15 8.01
N ARG A 240 -10.12 1.77 6.88
CA ARG A 240 -11.46 1.62 6.30
C ARG A 240 -11.67 0.29 5.58
N ASN A 241 -10.60 -0.24 4.98
CA ASN A 241 -10.71 -1.33 4.00
C ASN A 241 -10.18 -2.69 4.50
N VAL A 242 -9.49 -2.71 5.64
CA VAL A 242 -8.97 -3.94 6.28
C VAL A 242 -9.27 -3.89 7.76
N ALA A 243 -9.36 -5.07 8.39
CA ALA A 243 -9.52 -5.16 9.84
C ALA A 243 -8.34 -4.50 10.56
N PRO A 244 -8.54 -3.94 11.76
CA PRO A 244 -7.45 -3.32 12.51
C PRO A 244 -6.30 -4.29 12.79
N PHE A 245 -5.08 -3.80 12.62
CA PHE A 245 -3.85 -4.55 12.84
C PHE A 245 -2.79 -3.68 13.52
N SER A 246 -1.76 -4.32 14.06
CA SER A 246 -0.70 -3.63 14.81
C SER A 246 0.68 -4.17 14.44
N PHE A 247 1.70 -3.31 14.55
CA PHE A 247 3.09 -3.60 14.20
C PHE A 247 4.05 -2.69 15.00
N GLY A 248 5.36 -2.85 14.80
CA GLY A 248 6.38 -2.11 15.56
C GLY A 248 6.62 -2.62 16.98
N ALA A 249 7.46 -1.90 17.71
CA ALA A 249 7.94 -2.26 19.04
C ALA A 249 7.46 -1.31 20.13
N ARG A 250 7.22 -1.85 21.33
CA ARG A 250 6.83 -1.05 22.49
C ARG A 250 7.92 -0.05 22.86
N THR A 251 7.51 1.19 23.10
CA THR A 251 8.39 2.25 23.64
C THR A 251 8.30 2.33 25.16
N GLU A 252 7.27 1.71 25.75
CA GLU A 252 6.97 1.68 27.19
C GLU A 252 6.51 3.02 27.77
N SER A 253 6.25 4.03 26.93
CA SER A 253 5.78 5.34 27.39
C SER A 253 4.35 5.27 27.94
N GLY A 254 3.52 4.34 27.43
CA GLY A 254 2.09 4.28 27.76
C GLY A 254 1.28 5.47 27.23
N GLU A 255 1.92 6.39 26.51
CA GLU A 255 1.29 7.53 25.86
C GLU A 255 1.06 7.24 24.38
N TRP A 256 0.02 7.86 23.80
CA TRP A 256 -0.39 7.59 22.43
C TRP A 256 -0.47 8.86 21.62
N TRP A 257 -0.20 8.73 20.33
CA TRP A 257 -0.47 9.73 19.31
C TRP A 257 -1.55 9.19 18.39
N THR A 258 -2.61 9.98 18.21
CA THR A 258 -3.66 9.68 17.24
C THR A 258 -3.38 10.49 15.97
N ARG A 259 -3.19 9.79 14.84
CA ARG A 259 -2.73 10.39 13.58
C ARG A 259 -3.55 9.88 12.41
N THR A 260 -4.12 10.76 11.61
CA THR A 260 -4.81 10.34 10.38
C THR A 260 -3.81 10.07 9.25
N ALA A 261 -4.16 9.17 8.35
CA ALA A 261 -3.35 8.75 7.22
C ALA A 261 -4.15 8.86 5.91
N PRO A 262 -4.00 9.96 5.17
CA PRO A 262 -4.53 10.06 3.81
C PRO A 262 -3.85 9.06 2.86
N PRO A 263 -4.45 8.77 1.68
CA PRO A 263 -3.85 7.92 0.66
C PRO A 263 -2.47 8.38 0.15
N GLU A 264 -2.22 9.68 0.19
CA GLU A 264 -0.95 10.32 -0.20
C GLU A 264 -0.61 11.42 0.82
N PRO A 265 0.68 11.78 1.01
CA PRO A 265 1.08 12.74 2.03
C PRO A 265 0.50 14.13 1.77
N VAL A 266 -0.17 14.70 2.78
CA VAL A 266 -0.63 16.09 2.77
C VAL A 266 -0.09 16.78 4.03
N PRO A 267 1.10 17.41 3.96
CA PRO A 267 1.83 17.91 5.14
C PRO A 267 0.95 18.83 5.98
N GLY A 268 0.84 18.56 7.28
CA GLY A 268 0.16 19.40 8.29
C GLY A 268 -1.32 19.74 8.05
N LYS A 269 -2.05 18.98 7.22
CA LYS A 269 -3.48 19.25 6.94
C LYS A 269 -4.45 18.51 7.86
N TYR A 270 -4.12 17.25 8.18
CA TYR A 270 -5.01 16.38 8.93
C TYR A 270 -4.50 16.14 10.36
N THR A 271 -5.41 15.81 11.28
CA THR A 271 -5.10 15.69 12.71
C THR A 271 -3.90 14.77 12.99
N THR A 272 -2.97 15.32 13.77
CA THR A 272 -1.96 14.58 14.54
C THR A 272 -2.01 15.17 15.94
N THR A 273 -2.39 14.38 16.93
CA THR A 273 -2.59 14.88 18.30
C THR A 273 -2.03 13.91 19.32
N HIS A 274 -1.49 14.46 20.41
CA HIS A 274 -1.10 13.69 21.57
C HIS A 274 -2.34 13.28 22.38
N GLY A 275 -2.31 12.05 22.89
CA GLY A 275 -3.43 11.42 23.57
C GLY A 275 -4.34 10.60 22.64
N TRP A 276 -5.28 9.91 23.29
CA TRP A 276 -6.30 9.11 22.62
C TRP A 276 -7.50 9.98 22.23
N VAL A 277 -7.91 9.88 20.97
CA VAL A 277 -9.18 10.42 20.45
C VAL A 277 -9.96 9.26 19.83
N ASP A 278 -11.29 9.33 19.87
CA ASP A 278 -12.14 8.37 19.17
C ASP A 278 -11.81 8.36 17.66
N PRO A 279 -11.24 7.26 17.13
CA PRO A 279 -10.83 7.21 15.72
C PRO A 279 -12.02 7.23 14.77
N PHE A 280 -13.21 6.80 15.20
CA PHE A 280 -14.41 6.77 14.36
C PHE A 280 -15.00 8.18 14.20
N ASP A 281 -15.13 8.91 15.29
CA ASP A 281 -15.55 10.32 15.28
C ASP A 281 -14.56 11.18 14.47
N LEU A 282 -13.25 10.95 14.64
CA LEU A 282 -12.22 11.66 13.89
C LEU A 282 -12.33 11.42 12.37
N LEU A 283 -12.48 10.16 11.94
CA LEU A 283 -12.68 9.83 10.53
C LEU A 283 -13.96 10.44 9.95
N GLN A 284 -15.04 10.47 10.73
CA GLN A 284 -16.31 11.05 10.30
C GLN A 284 -16.20 12.57 10.15
N ARG A 285 -15.57 13.25 11.11
CA ARG A 285 -15.41 14.72 11.12
C ARG A 285 -14.50 15.21 10.00
N GLU A 286 -13.35 14.58 9.78
CA GLU A 286 -12.38 15.04 8.76
C GLU A 286 -12.71 14.53 7.35
N ASP A 287 -13.42 13.41 7.25
CA ASP A 287 -13.73 12.74 5.99
C ASP A 287 -15.12 12.14 5.97
N GLU A 288 -16.12 13.02 6.02
CA GLU A 288 -17.54 12.68 5.85
C GLU A 288 -17.81 11.85 4.58
N SER A 289 -17.03 12.10 3.51
CA SER A 289 -17.17 11.40 2.24
C SER A 289 -16.65 9.96 2.25
N GLY A 290 -15.79 9.62 3.21
CA GLY A 290 -15.09 8.35 3.29
C GLY A 290 -14.02 8.13 2.22
N ARG A 291 -13.54 9.19 1.56
CA ARG A 291 -12.64 9.11 0.40
C ARG A 291 -11.30 9.82 0.58
N ARG A 292 -11.15 10.63 1.63
CA ARG A 292 -9.96 11.47 1.88
C ARG A 292 -8.97 10.82 2.84
N LEU A 293 -9.45 9.97 3.75
CA LEU A 293 -8.63 9.29 4.74
C LEU A 293 -8.74 7.78 4.56
N ALA A 294 -7.59 7.10 4.49
CA ALA A 294 -7.54 5.66 4.36
C ALA A 294 -7.54 4.96 5.74
N SER A 295 -6.89 5.56 6.73
CA SER A 295 -6.83 5.04 8.09
C SER A 295 -6.53 6.11 9.16
N VAL A 296 -6.66 5.70 10.43
CA VAL A 296 -6.14 6.39 11.62
C VAL A 296 -5.15 5.46 12.31
N LEU A 297 -4.03 6.01 12.75
CA LEU A 297 -3.03 5.32 13.56
C LEU A 297 -3.15 5.77 15.01
N ALA A 298 -3.17 4.81 15.92
CA ALA A 298 -2.80 5.02 17.31
C ALA A 298 -1.36 4.50 17.46
N GLN A 299 -0.40 5.43 17.57
CA GLN A 299 1.03 5.13 17.66
C GLN A 299 1.54 5.46 19.06
N GLU A 300 2.28 4.55 19.69
CA GLU A 300 2.86 4.80 21.00
C GLU A 300 3.87 5.96 20.92
N GLY A 301 3.84 6.86 21.90
CA GLY A 301 4.77 7.97 22.01
C GLY A 301 6.17 7.50 22.38
N VAL A 302 7.19 8.28 22.01
CA VAL A 302 8.58 8.06 22.44
C VAL A 302 8.94 9.12 23.45
N ASP A 303 9.52 8.70 24.59
CA ASP A 303 10.16 9.59 25.56
C ASP A 303 11.45 10.15 24.96
N SER A 304 11.28 11.11 24.06
CA SER A 304 12.34 11.67 23.23
C SER A 304 13.21 12.63 24.04
N GLN A 305 14.52 12.41 23.98
CA GLN A 305 15.50 13.44 24.35
C GLN A 305 15.65 14.46 23.24
N PHE A 306 15.54 13.99 22.00
CA PHE A 306 15.54 14.82 20.80
C PHE A 306 14.55 14.26 19.78
N SER A 307 13.97 15.13 18.97
CA SER A 307 13.14 14.73 17.85
C SER A 307 13.24 15.74 16.73
N GLY A 308 12.85 15.32 15.53
CA GLY A 308 12.96 16.17 14.36
C GLY A 308 12.62 15.44 13.08
N ALA A 309 13.14 15.94 11.97
CA ALA A 309 12.93 15.34 10.66
C ALA A 309 14.21 15.38 9.82
N THR A 310 14.18 14.66 8.71
CA THR A 310 15.28 14.63 7.75
C THR A 310 14.85 15.11 6.37
N ARG A 311 15.81 15.64 5.61
CA ARG A 311 15.68 15.88 4.18
C ARG A 311 16.81 15.15 3.45
N PRO A 312 16.51 14.45 2.33
CA PRO A 312 17.55 13.81 1.55
C PRO A 312 18.65 14.77 1.13
N GLY A 313 19.91 14.40 1.36
CA GLY A 313 21.06 15.06 0.73
C GLY A 313 21.10 14.81 -0.78
N GLU A 314 21.70 15.74 -1.52
CA GLU A 314 21.88 15.66 -2.97
C GLU A 314 23.02 14.69 -3.35
N GLY A 315 22.77 13.80 -4.30
CA GLY A 315 23.77 12.81 -4.75
C GLY A 315 24.27 11.95 -3.59
N GLU A 316 25.58 11.99 -3.34
CA GLU A 316 26.24 11.26 -2.25
C GLU A 316 26.29 12.04 -0.92
N ALA A 317 25.77 13.28 -0.88
CA ALA A 317 25.75 14.06 0.33
C ALA A 317 24.89 13.39 1.41
N PRO A 318 25.32 13.48 2.70
CA PRO A 318 24.54 12.96 3.80
C PRO A 318 23.23 13.72 3.95
N ASP A 319 22.25 13.08 4.58
CA ASP A 319 20.97 13.72 4.85
C ASP A 319 21.13 14.90 5.80
N VAL A 320 20.30 15.91 5.53
CA VAL A 320 20.10 17.03 6.44
C VAL A 320 19.25 16.52 7.59
N VAL A 321 19.72 16.76 8.81
CA VAL A 321 19.06 16.37 10.05
C VAL A 321 18.82 17.64 10.86
N GLU A 322 17.55 17.96 11.09
CA GLU A 322 17.13 19.07 11.95
C GLU A 322 16.26 18.52 13.08
N GLY A 323 16.27 19.21 14.22
CA GLY A 323 15.45 18.82 15.34
C GLY A 323 15.59 19.73 16.56
N VAL A 324 14.83 19.37 17.58
CA VAL A 324 14.73 20.08 18.86
C VAL A 324 14.95 19.11 20.01
N ALA A 325 15.23 19.66 21.19
CA ALA A 325 15.24 18.88 22.43
C ALA A 325 13.79 18.55 22.85
N GLY A 326 13.55 17.33 23.30
CA GLY A 326 12.21 16.86 23.66
C GLY A 326 11.35 16.53 22.44
N ARG A 327 10.06 16.87 22.53
CA ARG A 327 9.03 16.59 21.50
C ARG A 327 9.14 17.57 20.33
N GLY A 328 8.73 17.11 19.16
CA GLY A 328 8.98 17.80 17.88
C GLY A 328 7.71 18.31 17.20
N ASP A 329 6.56 18.26 17.85
CA ASP A 329 5.28 18.72 17.29
C ASP A 329 5.28 20.22 16.98
N GLU A 330 5.74 21.06 17.91
CA GLU A 330 5.89 22.50 17.69
C GLU A 330 6.93 22.83 16.61
N PHE A 331 8.00 22.02 16.53
CA PHE A 331 8.99 22.09 15.44
C PHE A 331 8.35 21.78 14.07
N MET A 332 7.53 20.74 13.98
CA MET A 332 6.85 20.38 12.73
C MET A 332 5.86 21.45 12.27
N LEU A 333 5.23 22.17 13.22
CA LEU A 333 4.35 23.31 12.94
C LEU A 333 5.09 24.60 12.58
N GLY A 334 6.41 24.66 12.78
CA GLY A 334 7.23 25.84 12.53
C GLY A 334 7.17 26.89 13.65
N HIS A 335 6.70 26.52 14.84
CA HIS A 335 6.72 27.39 16.02
C HIS A 335 8.07 27.35 16.74
N ASP A 336 8.72 26.18 16.74
CA ASP A 336 10.09 26.02 17.23
C ASP A 336 11.10 25.99 16.07
N VAL A 337 12.26 26.58 16.30
CA VAL A 337 13.39 26.59 15.36
C VAL A 337 14.33 25.41 15.61
N PRO A 338 15.02 24.89 14.58
CA PRO A 338 16.04 23.87 14.78
C PRO A 338 17.10 24.29 15.81
N THR A 339 17.47 23.36 16.68
CA THR A 339 18.54 23.56 17.67
C THR A 339 19.80 22.81 17.28
N THR A 340 20.94 23.19 17.86
CA THR A 340 22.17 22.42 17.70
C THR A 340 22.04 21.05 18.38
N LEU A 341 21.92 20.00 17.56
CA LEU A 341 21.84 18.63 18.03
C LEU A 341 23.21 18.07 18.43
N PRO A 342 23.29 17.16 19.43
CA PRO A 342 24.53 16.44 19.72
C PRO A 342 24.98 15.63 18.50
N GLN A 343 26.29 15.63 18.21
CA GLN A 343 26.86 14.95 17.04
C GLN A 343 26.44 13.47 16.95
N ARG A 344 26.43 12.76 18.09
CA ARG A 344 25.98 11.37 18.16
C ARG A 344 24.55 11.18 17.63
N VAL A 345 23.63 12.07 18.00
CA VAL A 345 22.22 11.99 17.55
C VAL A 345 22.14 12.17 16.04
N VAL A 346 22.89 13.12 15.48
CA VAL A 346 22.96 13.36 14.03
C VAL A 346 23.52 12.13 13.30
N GLU A 347 24.57 11.51 13.83
CA GLU A 347 25.17 10.30 13.27
C GLU A 347 24.22 9.10 13.33
N ASP A 348 23.56 8.89 14.47
CA ASP A 348 22.60 7.79 14.64
C ASP A 348 21.42 7.93 13.65
N VAL A 349 20.90 9.15 13.46
CA VAL A 349 19.83 9.43 12.47
C VAL A 349 20.32 9.21 11.04
N ARG A 350 21.51 9.69 10.70
CA ARG A 350 22.11 9.50 9.37
C ARG A 350 22.37 8.03 9.05
N ASN A 351 22.75 7.23 10.03
CA ASN A 351 22.93 5.79 9.84
C ASN A 351 21.61 5.10 9.47
N VAL A 352 20.52 5.46 10.17
CA VAL A 352 19.18 4.95 9.84
C VAL A 352 18.76 5.36 8.43
N THR A 353 18.90 6.64 8.07
CA THR A 353 18.47 7.09 6.74
C THR A 353 19.36 6.59 5.61
N ALA A 354 20.66 6.40 5.83
CA ALA A 354 21.56 5.81 4.85
C ALA A 354 21.19 4.35 4.54
N ASP A 355 20.83 3.57 5.55
CA ASP A 355 20.40 2.18 5.36
C ASP A 355 19.04 2.09 4.64
N LEU A 356 18.07 2.91 5.06
CA LEU A 356 16.79 3.04 4.35
C LEU A 356 17.00 3.46 2.89
N ARG A 357 17.88 4.44 2.64
CA ARG A 357 18.20 4.94 1.30
C ARG A 357 18.81 3.89 0.40
N LYS A 358 19.64 2.99 0.94
CA LYS A 358 20.23 1.88 0.17
C LYS A 358 19.18 0.96 -0.43
N GLN A 359 18.06 0.78 0.26
CA GLN A 359 17.00 -0.17 -0.12
C GLN A 359 15.86 0.50 -0.88
N LEU A 360 15.55 1.74 -0.53
CA LEU A 360 14.40 2.47 -1.06
C LEU A 360 14.83 3.50 -2.11
N GLY A 361 16.03 4.07 -2.01
CA GLY A 361 16.37 5.37 -2.59
C GLY A 361 15.97 6.52 -1.64
N PRO A 362 15.92 7.78 -2.09
CA PRO A 362 15.67 8.92 -1.20
C PRO A 362 14.38 8.78 -0.38
N VAL A 363 14.52 8.96 0.93
CA VAL A 363 13.42 8.97 1.90
C VAL A 363 13.58 10.14 2.84
N ARG A 364 12.45 10.63 3.36
CA ARG A 364 12.42 11.54 4.51
C ARG A 364 11.76 10.82 5.67
N ILE A 365 12.30 11.03 6.87
CA ILE A 365 11.71 10.50 8.09
C ILE A 365 11.46 11.62 9.09
N GLU A 366 10.36 11.51 9.83
CA GLU A 366 10.24 12.13 11.15
C GLU A 366 10.79 11.13 12.17
N TRP A 367 11.60 11.60 13.11
CA TRP A 367 12.37 10.75 14.01
C TRP A 367 12.33 11.25 15.46
N ALA A 368 12.51 10.32 16.39
CA ALA A 368 12.79 10.59 17.80
C ALA A 368 14.01 9.80 18.25
N HIS A 369 14.82 10.39 19.12
CA HIS A 369 15.95 9.74 19.77
C HIS A 369 15.71 9.70 21.27
N ASP A 370 15.59 8.50 21.85
CA ASP A 370 15.28 8.29 23.28
C ASP A 370 16.51 8.39 24.22
N GLY A 371 17.69 8.64 23.64
CA GLY A 371 18.99 8.63 24.33
C GLY A 371 19.82 7.39 24.04
N THR A 372 19.18 6.34 23.53
CA THR A 372 19.80 5.05 23.17
C THR A 372 19.74 4.78 21.68
N LYS A 373 18.58 4.99 21.04
CA LYS A 373 18.34 4.67 19.64
C LYS A 373 17.40 5.67 18.96
N VAL A 374 17.37 5.60 17.63
CA VAL A 374 16.44 6.33 16.77
C VAL A 374 15.19 5.51 16.51
N TRP A 375 14.04 6.15 16.67
CA TRP A 375 12.72 5.66 16.32
C TRP A 375 12.20 6.39 15.08
N VAL A 376 11.71 5.64 14.10
CA VAL A 376 11.06 6.19 12.90
C VAL A 376 9.60 6.46 13.24
N LEU A 377 9.24 7.74 13.34
CA LEU A 377 7.88 8.18 13.67
C LEU A 377 7.01 8.33 12.42
N GLN A 378 7.60 8.63 11.28
CA GLN A 378 6.96 8.70 9.98
C GLN A 378 8.01 8.49 8.89
N MET A 379 7.65 7.85 7.77
CA MET A 379 8.54 7.72 6.63
C MET A 379 7.79 7.96 5.32
N HIS A 380 8.37 8.78 4.46
CA HIS A 380 7.87 9.07 3.12
C HIS A 380 8.95 8.92 2.07
N ARG A 381 8.54 8.54 0.87
CA ARG A 381 9.38 8.69 -0.34
C ARG A 381 9.63 10.17 -0.58
N ALA A 382 10.90 10.52 -0.78
CA ALA A 382 11.24 11.86 -1.24
C ALA A 382 11.43 11.82 -2.75
N ASP A 383 10.90 12.83 -3.44
CA ASP A 383 11.24 13.05 -4.83
C ASP A 383 12.74 13.37 -4.90
N VAL A 384 13.44 12.78 -5.88
CA VAL A 384 14.83 13.16 -6.16
C VAL A 384 14.79 14.64 -6.54
N PRO A 385 15.48 15.54 -5.84
CA PRO A 385 15.48 16.96 -6.20
C PRO A 385 15.96 17.09 -7.65
N SER A 386 15.10 17.60 -8.51
CA SER A 386 15.47 17.91 -9.89
C SER A 386 16.30 19.19 -9.90
N GLU A 387 17.59 19.20 -9.54
CA GLU A 387 18.53 20.35 -9.62
C GLU A 387 18.04 21.76 -9.15
N HIS A 388 16.88 21.87 -8.52
CA HIS A 388 16.29 23.13 -8.07
C HIS A 388 16.75 23.31 -6.64
N ARG A 389 17.95 23.90 -6.58
CA ARG A 389 18.57 24.49 -5.40
C ARG A 389 17.52 25.13 -4.50
N LEU A 390 17.79 25.11 -3.20
CA LEU A 390 17.33 26.12 -2.26
C LEU A 390 17.75 27.51 -2.77
N ASN A 391 16.93 28.00 -3.68
CA ASN A 391 16.68 29.36 -4.10
C ASN A 391 15.26 29.26 -4.64
N MET A 392 14.29 29.72 -3.87
CA MET A 392 13.29 30.64 -4.41
C MET A 392 12.84 30.31 -5.83
N THR A 393 11.98 29.32 -5.91
CA THR A 393 11.15 28.85 -7.02
C THR A 393 11.04 29.74 -8.28
N ALA A 394 11.09 29.04 -9.41
CA ALA A 394 10.80 29.42 -10.80
C ALA A 394 11.68 30.50 -11.43
N GLY A 395 12.28 30.19 -12.59
CA GLY A 395 12.94 31.15 -13.49
C GLY A 395 11.98 32.17 -14.14
N VAL A 396 10.87 32.49 -13.47
CA VAL A 396 9.87 33.49 -13.82
C VAL A 396 9.86 34.52 -12.68
N GLU A 397 10.26 35.74 -12.99
CA GLU A 397 10.21 36.85 -12.04
C GLU A 397 8.74 37.13 -11.67
N PRO A 398 8.38 37.11 -10.37
CA PRO A 398 6.99 37.33 -9.97
C PRO A 398 6.58 38.78 -10.20
N ASP A 399 5.30 39.01 -10.53
CA ASP A 399 4.78 40.35 -10.79
C ASP A 399 4.79 41.23 -9.52
N SER A 400 4.67 40.59 -8.34
CA SER A 400 4.77 41.23 -7.03
C SER A 400 5.05 40.19 -5.94
N TRP A 401 5.44 40.67 -4.75
CA TRP A 401 5.70 39.84 -3.57
C TRP A 401 4.61 40.04 -2.52
N VAL A 402 4.07 38.94 -2.01
CA VAL A 402 3.16 38.90 -0.85
C VAL A 402 3.88 38.34 0.35
N THR A 403 3.54 38.84 1.54
CA THR A 403 4.24 38.46 2.77
C THR A 403 3.50 37.33 3.49
N TYR A 404 4.26 36.36 3.98
CA TYR A 404 3.80 35.32 4.89
C TYR A 404 4.59 35.39 6.18
N GLU A 405 3.92 35.49 7.33
CA GLU A 405 4.55 35.36 8.65
C GLU A 405 4.39 33.92 9.14
N THR A 406 5.47 33.25 9.56
CA THR A 406 5.41 31.84 10.02
C THR A 406 4.44 31.64 11.18
N ALA A 407 4.28 32.65 12.03
CA ALA A 407 3.30 32.69 13.12
C ALA A 407 1.82 32.61 12.66
N SER A 408 1.53 32.83 11.36
CA SER A 408 0.18 32.73 10.82
C SER A 408 -0.29 31.28 10.61
N GLY A 409 0.60 30.30 10.76
CA GLY A 409 0.28 28.88 10.69
C GLY A 409 0.13 28.32 9.27
N LEU A 410 -0.08 27.02 9.18
CA LEU A 410 -0.02 26.25 7.92
C LEU A 410 -1.22 26.46 7.00
N GLU A 411 -2.44 26.67 7.53
CA GLU A 411 -3.61 26.93 6.68
C GLU A 411 -3.49 28.27 5.95
N ALA A 412 -3.06 29.32 6.65
CA ALA A 412 -2.79 30.62 6.03
C ALA A 412 -1.73 30.51 4.92
N LEU A 413 -0.72 29.65 5.10
CA LEU A 413 0.27 29.39 4.07
C LEU A 413 -0.32 28.71 2.83
N ARG A 414 -1.19 27.71 3.01
CA ARG A 414 -1.83 27.01 1.88
C ARG A 414 -2.74 27.95 1.09
N ASP A 415 -3.59 28.70 1.78
CA ASP A 415 -4.47 29.68 1.16
C ASP A 415 -3.65 30.72 0.37
N LEU A 416 -2.52 31.17 0.94
CA LEU A 416 -1.64 32.12 0.28
C LEU A 416 -0.94 31.52 -0.95
N LEU A 417 -0.49 30.27 -0.88
CA LEU A 417 0.15 29.57 -2.00
C LEU A 417 -0.78 29.45 -3.21
N ASP A 418 -2.04 29.06 -2.97
CA ASP A 418 -3.04 28.93 -4.02
C ASP A 418 -3.34 30.29 -4.68
N VAL A 419 -3.55 31.33 -3.87
CA VAL A 419 -3.81 32.69 -4.35
C VAL A 419 -2.60 33.26 -5.10
N ALA A 420 -1.39 33.09 -4.58
CA ALA A 420 -0.16 33.60 -5.17
C ALA A 420 0.12 32.94 -6.53
N PHE A 421 -0.21 31.65 -6.69
CA PHE A 421 -0.04 30.93 -7.95
C PHE A 421 -0.93 31.51 -9.05
N ASP A 422 -2.21 31.68 -8.77
CA ASP A 422 -3.17 32.26 -9.71
C ASP A 422 -2.82 33.72 -10.07
N ALA A 423 -2.29 34.47 -9.10
CA ALA A 423 -1.91 35.87 -9.26
C ALA A 423 -0.48 36.09 -9.78
N LYS A 424 0.29 35.03 -10.05
CA LYS A 424 1.72 35.09 -10.45
C LYS A 424 2.60 35.90 -9.49
N GLN A 425 2.31 35.80 -8.19
CA GLN A 425 3.05 36.47 -7.13
C GLN A 425 4.10 35.54 -6.53
N GLY A 426 5.15 36.13 -5.96
CA GLY A 426 6.11 35.43 -5.10
C GLY A 426 5.73 35.61 -3.63
N ILE A 427 6.19 34.70 -2.77
CA ILE A 427 5.98 34.73 -1.32
C ILE A 427 7.28 35.14 -0.62
N GLU A 428 7.21 36.18 0.20
CA GLU A 428 8.27 36.58 1.11
C GLU A 428 7.94 36.12 2.53
N VAL A 429 8.71 35.17 3.03
CA VAL A 429 8.56 34.56 4.35
C VAL A 429 9.28 35.41 5.40
N ILE A 430 8.55 35.78 6.45
CA ILE A 430 9.04 36.49 7.63
C ILE A 430 8.98 35.53 8.83
N GLY A 431 10.12 35.33 9.48
CA GLY A 431 10.27 34.42 10.62
C GLY A 431 11.23 33.26 10.30
N GLU A 432 11.73 32.63 11.35
CA GLU A 432 12.61 31.46 11.26
C GLU A 432 11.76 30.18 11.25
N PHE A 433 12.21 29.15 10.52
CA PHE A 433 11.58 27.83 10.45
C PHE A 433 12.61 26.77 10.05
N GLY A 434 12.38 25.50 10.39
CA GLY A 434 13.22 24.38 9.94
C GLY A 434 12.94 24.00 8.49
N LEU A 435 13.99 23.72 7.71
CA LEU A 435 13.89 23.21 6.34
C LEU A 435 13.13 21.87 6.26
N THR A 436 13.18 21.06 7.32
CA THR A 436 12.49 19.76 7.39
C THR A 436 11.11 19.82 8.07
N SER A 437 10.65 21.01 8.48
CA SER A 437 9.30 21.21 9.04
C SER A 437 8.20 21.14 7.96
N HIS A 438 6.92 21.14 8.35
CA HIS A 438 5.84 21.22 7.36
C HIS A 438 5.80 22.56 6.61
N VAL A 439 6.22 23.66 7.25
CA VAL A 439 6.39 24.96 6.58
C VAL A 439 7.45 24.83 5.49
N GLY A 440 8.63 24.30 5.84
CA GLY A 440 9.72 24.06 4.89
C GLY A 440 9.31 23.14 3.74
N GLU A 441 8.57 22.07 4.02
CA GLU A 441 8.07 21.14 3.00
C GLU A 441 7.08 21.80 2.04
N LEU A 442 6.12 22.60 2.54
CA LEU A 442 5.15 23.31 1.69
C LEU A 442 5.83 24.33 0.78
N LEU A 443 6.78 25.11 1.32
CA LEU A 443 7.52 26.11 0.56
C LEU A 443 8.43 25.47 -0.50
N ALA A 444 9.09 24.36 -0.18
CA ALA A 444 9.96 23.65 -1.13
C ALA A 444 9.18 23.03 -2.31
N LYS A 445 7.90 22.67 -2.09
CA LYS A 445 7.00 22.12 -3.12
C LYS A 445 6.16 23.18 -3.84
N ALA A 446 6.24 24.43 -3.42
CA ALA A 446 5.46 25.51 -4.00
C ALA A 446 5.76 25.67 -5.50
N ALA A 447 4.75 25.99 -6.30
CA ALA A 447 4.94 26.34 -7.71
C ALA A 447 5.16 27.86 -7.92
N VAL A 448 5.31 28.62 -6.83
CA VAL A 448 5.48 30.09 -6.82
C VAL A 448 6.82 30.47 -6.23
N PRO A 449 7.51 31.53 -6.69
CA PRO A 449 8.79 32.01 -6.11
C PRO A 449 8.71 32.27 -4.61
N VAL A 450 9.65 31.77 -3.81
CA VAL A 450 9.67 31.93 -2.34
C VAL A 450 10.98 32.55 -1.86
N ARG A 451 10.97 33.66 -1.13
CA ARG A 451 12.18 34.20 -0.47
C ARG A 451 12.03 34.30 1.03
N VAL A 452 13.12 34.11 1.77
CA VAL A 452 13.14 34.36 3.21
C VAL A 452 13.71 35.74 3.45
N ARG A 453 13.01 36.57 4.23
CA ARG A 453 13.52 37.87 4.64
C ARG A 453 14.45 37.67 5.84
N ASP A 454 15.74 37.87 5.63
CA ASP A 454 16.73 37.80 6.72
C ASP A 454 16.35 38.73 7.86
N SER A 455 16.19 38.15 9.05
CA SER A 455 16.02 38.85 10.32
C SER A 455 17.32 39.50 10.80
N GLY A 456 18.21 39.97 9.92
CA GLY A 456 19.34 40.84 10.25
C GLY A 456 20.33 40.36 11.33
N VAL A 457 20.30 39.09 11.74
CA VAL A 457 21.23 38.50 12.70
C VAL A 457 21.87 37.29 12.04
N GLY A 458 23.10 37.46 11.58
CA GLY A 458 23.83 36.45 10.81
C GLY A 458 24.01 35.14 11.56
N VAL A 459 23.65 34.05 10.89
CA VAL A 459 24.14 32.71 11.19
C VAL A 459 24.75 32.19 9.88
N ASP A 460 26.08 32.11 9.84
CA ASP A 460 26.81 31.53 8.71
C ASP A 460 26.47 30.03 8.62
N HIS A 461 25.74 29.64 7.57
CA HIS A 461 25.53 28.24 7.21
C HIS A 461 26.59 27.80 6.19
N LEU A 462 27.41 26.82 6.60
CA LEU A 462 28.20 25.94 5.73
C LEU A 462 27.66 24.51 5.84
#